data_AF-A0A2V4DEP5-F1
#
_entry.id   AF-A0A2V4DEP5-F1
#
_cell.length_a   1.000
_cell.length_b   1.000
_cell.length_c   1.000
_cell.angle_alpha   90.00
_cell.angle_beta   90.00
_cell.angle_gamma   90.00
#
_symmetry.space_group_name_H-M   'P 1'
#
loop_
_entity.id
_entity.type
_entity.pdbx_description
1 polymer ?
#
loop_
_entity_poly.entity_id
_entity_poly.type
_entity_poly.pdbx_seq_one_letter_code
_entity_poly.pdbx_strand_id
1 'polypeptide(L)'
;MGRTVSTWRMRIEERMVVWNAFRRALRTEDKLALDDAANAVRERAAAGGMMPTADPLEPMLLSVIVDCFARIKRLEAKVEELES
;
A
#
# COMPACT_ATOMS: atom_id res chain seq x y z
N MET A 1 7.23 13.72 29.64
CA MET A 1 6.28 12.62 29.36
C MET A 1 6.53 12.20 27.92
N GLY A 2 7.23 11.07 27.72
CA GLY A 2 7.71 10.65 26.40
C GLY A 2 6.53 10.36 25.47
N ARG A 3 6.48 11.03 24.32
CA ARG A 3 5.48 10.74 23.29
C ARG A 3 5.74 9.32 22.79
N THR A 4 4.81 8.41 23.04
CA THR A 4 4.81 7.08 22.41
C THR A 4 4.98 7.25 20.91
N VAL A 5 6.03 6.68 20.33
CA VAL A 5 6.22 6.69 18.87
C VAL A 5 5.03 5.95 18.27
N SER A 6 4.31 6.60 17.35
CA SER A 6 3.15 5.99 16.71
C SER A 6 3.57 4.70 16.03
N THR A 7 2.79 3.65 16.23
CA THR A 7 3.06 2.36 15.59
C THR A 7 3.02 2.53 14.08
N TRP A 8 3.72 1.67 13.36
CA TRP A 8 3.72 1.69 11.90
C TRP A 8 2.30 1.66 11.31
N ARG A 9 1.42 0.85 11.90
CA ARG A 9 0.00 0.78 11.53
C ARG A 9 -0.72 2.13 11.74
N MET A 10 -0.49 2.83 12.84
CA MET A 10 -1.08 4.15 13.07
C MET A 10 -0.64 5.17 12.02
N ARG A 11 0.65 5.18 11.68
CA ARG A 11 1.21 6.09 10.67
C ARG A 11 0.63 5.87 9.27
N ILE A 12 0.36 4.61 8.92
CA ILE A 12 -0.34 4.25 7.69
C ILE A 12 -1.75 4.83 7.68
N GLU A 13 -2.54 4.58 8.73
CA GLU A 13 -3.92 5.07 8.78
C GLU A 13 -4.00 6.60 8.82
N GLU A 14 -3.09 7.27 9.53
CA GLU A 14 -2.95 8.73 9.50
C GLU A 14 -2.71 9.25 8.08
N ARG A 15 -1.81 8.60 7.33
CA ARG A 15 -1.56 8.96 5.93
C ARG A 15 -2.78 8.71 5.04
N MET A 16 -3.50 7.62 5.25
CA MET A 16 -4.72 7.32 4.49
C MET A 16 -5.83 8.35 4.73
N VAL A 17 -5.95 8.85 5.96
CA VAL A 17 -6.86 9.96 6.27
C VAL A 17 -6.51 11.21 5.47
N VAL A 18 -5.22 11.55 5.36
CA VAL A 18 -4.76 12.69 4.53
C VAL A 18 -5.10 12.47 3.05
N TRP A 19 -4.96 11.25 2.55
CA TRP A 19 -5.30 10.90 1.16
C TRP A 19 -6.79 10.88 0.86
N ASN A 20 -7.69 10.98 1.85
CA ASN A 20 -9.13 11.00 1.58
C ASN A 20 -9.56 12.17 0.68
N ALA A 21 -8.89 13.32 0.75
CA ALA A 21 -9.19 14.44 -0.15
C ALA A 21 -8.85 14.09 -1.60
N PHE A 22 -7.68 13.49 -1.83
CA PHE A 22 -7.27 12.96 -3.12
C PHE A 22 -8.23 11.86 -3.61
N ARG A 23 -8.52 10.88 -2.75
CA ARG A 23 -9.47 9.78 -3.03
C ARG A 23 -10.82 10.31 -3.48
N ARG A 24 -11.37 11.35 -2.86
CA ARG A 24 -12.67 11.91 -3.24
C ARG A 24 -12.69 12.46 -4.67
N ALA A 25 -11.59 13.03 -5.13
CA ALA A 25 -11.44 13.61 -6.47
C ALA A 25 -11.27 12.55 -7.58
N LEU A 26 -10.95 11.31 -7.22
CA LEU A 26 -10.77 10.20 -8.17
C LEU A 26 -12.10 9.67 -8.74
N ARG A 27 -12.02 9.06 -9.93
CA ARG A 27 -13.12 8.26 -10.50
C ARG A 27 -13.37 7.00 -9.68
N THR A 28 -14.50 6.34 -9.88
CA THR A 28 -14.85 5.12 -9.12
C THR A 28 -13.81 4.01 -9.28
N GLU A 29 -13.31 3.78 -10.48
CA GLU A 29 -12.26 2.78 -10.76
C GLU A 29 -10.96 3.09 -10.01
N ASP A 30 -10.51 4.34 -10.05
CA ASP A 30 -9.29 4.79 -9.39
C ASP A 30 -9.42 4.77 -7.86
N LYS A 31 -10.63 5.00 -7.33
CA LYS A 31 -10.92 4.85 -5.89
C LYS A 31 -10.70 3.42 -5.43
N LEU A 32 -11.18 2.44 -6.20
CA LEU A 32 -10.99 1.02 -5.89
C LEU A 32 -9.50 0.64 -5.99
N ALA A 33 -8.78 1.15 -7.00
CA ALA A 33 -7.34 0.93 -7.11
C ALA A 33 -6.56 1.52 -5.92
N LEU A 34 -6.96 2.69 -5.42
CA LEU A 34 -6.37 3.28 -4.23
C LEU A 34 -6.68 2.48 -2.96
N ASP A 35 -7.88 1.90 -2.86
CA ASP A 35 -8.25 1.02 -1.74
C ASP A 35 -7.45 -0.30 -1.76
N ASP A 36 -7.23 -0.88 -2.95
CA ASP A 36 -6.33 -2.03 -3.14
C ASP A 36 -4.90 -1.70 -2.70
N ALA A 37 -4.38 -0.53 -3.13
CA ALA A 37 -3.05 -0.06 -2.74
C ALA A 37 -2.95 0.12 -1.22
N ALA A 38 -4.01 0.62 -0.58
CA ALA A 38 -4.08 0.73 0.87
C ALA A 38 -4.00 -0.63 1.57
N ASN A 39 -4.67 -1.66 1.04
CA ASN A 39 -4.58 -3.02 1.56
C ASN A 39 -3.18 -3.61 1.40
N ALA A 40 -2.54 -3.42 0.25
CA ALA A 40 -1.16 -3.87 0.00
C ALA A 40 -0.16 -3.32 1.03
N VAL A 41 -0.34 -2.05 1.43
CA VAL A 41 0.45 -1.40 2.49
C VAL A 41 0.21 -2.05 3.85
N ARG A 42 -1.06 -2.30 4.21
CA ARG A 42 -1.42 -2.90 5.51
C ARG A 42 -0.89 -4.32 5.66
N GLU A 43 -0.96 -5.13 4.61
CA GLU A 43 -0.42 -6.50 4.58
C GLU A 43 1.09 -6.54 4.84
N ARG A 44 1.80 -5.50 4.39
CA ARG A 44 3.26 -5.38 4.50
C ARG A 44 3.69 -4.50 5.69
N ALA A 45 2.79 -4.26 6.64
CA ALA A 45 3.07 -3.42 7.81
C ALA A 45 4.29 -3.91 8.63
N ALA A 46 4.51 -5.22 8.71
CA ALA A 46 5.69 -5.76 9.41
C ALA A 46 7.01 -5.35 8.70
N ALA A 47 7.05 -5.43 7.36
CA ALA A 47 8.21 -5.04 6.57
C ALA A 47 8.44 -3.53 6.61
N GLY A 48 7.38 -2.72 6.51
CA GLY A 48 7.48 -1.26 6.61
C GLY A 48 7.97 -0.79 7.97
N GLY A 49 7.58 -1.47 9.05
CA GLY A 49 8.06 -1.16 10.41
C GLY A 49 9.56 -1.40 10.64
N MET A 50 10.23 -2.15 9.75
CA MET A 50 11.67 -2.39 9.80
C MET A 50 12.49 -1.28 9.16
N MET A 51 11.85 -0.36 8.41
CA MET A 51 12.52 0.76 7.77
C MET A 51 12.51 1.99 8.70
N PRO A 52 13.66 2.46 9.20
CA PRO A 52 13.73 3.60 10.11
C PRO A 52 13.58 4.91 9.33
N THR A 53 12.34 5.27 8.97
CA THR A 53 12.03 6.50 8.23
C THR A 53 11.08 7.44 8.98
N ALA A 54 11.29 8.75 8.83
CA ALA A 54 10.44 9.79 9.41
C ALA A 54 9.13 9.97 8.63
N ASP A 55 9.13 9.72 7.32
CA ASP A 55 7.93 9.78 6.47
C ASP A 55 7.51 8.36 6.09
N PRO A 56 6.28 7.92 6.39
CA PRO A 56 5.86 6.59 6.01
C PRO A 56 5.71 6.37 4.48
N LEU A 57 5.77 7.42 3.67
CA LEU A 57 5.52 7.35 2.23
C LEU A 57 6.37 6.31 1.50
N GLU A 58 7.69 6.31 1.73
CA GLU A 58 8.64 5.46 1.01
C GLU A 58 8.31 3.95 1.15
N PRO A 59 8.22 3.38 2.37
CA PRO A 59 7.85 1.97 2.54
C PRO A 59 6.38 1.69 2.16
N MET A 60 5.48 2.69 2.19
CA MET A 60 4.12 2.53 1.64
C MET A 60 4.19 2.33 0.11
N LEU A 61 4.92 3.18 -0.61
CA LEU A 61 5.08 3.07 -2.05
C LEU A 61 5.79 1.77 -2.44
N LEU A 62 6.84 1.37 -1.71
CA LEU A 62 7.49 0.06 -1.90
C LEU A 62 6.50 -1.09 -1.71
N SER A 63 5.63 -1.02 -0.71
CA SER A 63 4.61 -2.05 -0.48
C SER A 63 3.64 -2.18 -1.65
N VAL A 64 3.20 -1.06 -2.22
CA VAL A 64 2.33 -1.02 -3.41
C VAL A 64 3.06 -1.58 -4.63
N ILE A 65 4.31 -1.17 -4.86
CA ILE A 65 5.12 -1.65 -6.00
C ILE A 65 5.32 -3.17 -5.92
N VAL A 66 5.68 -3.69 -4.75
CA VAL A 66 5.85 -5.13 -4.52
C VAL A 66 4.54 -5.88 -4.80
N ASP A 67 3.39 -5.32 -4.40
CA ASP A 67 2.10 -5.92 -4.69
C ASP A 67 1.78 -5.96 -6.18
N CYS A 68 2.01 -4.84 -6.88
CA CYS A 68 1.85 -4.76 -8.33
C CYS A 68 2.70 -5.81 -9.05
N PHE A 69 4.00 -5.93 -8.73
CA PHE A 69 4.87 -6.94 -9.33
C PHE A 69 4.37 -8.37 -9.03
N ALA A 70 3.90 -8.64 -7.81
CA ALA A 70 3.37 -9.95 -7.47
C ALA A 70 2.07 -10.27 -8.23
N ARG A 71 1.17 -9.29 -8.41
CA ARG A 71 -0.06 -9.43 -9.20
C ARG A 71 0.25 -9.66 -10.68
N ILE A 72 1.19 -8.91 -11.26
CA ILE A 72 1.63 -9.06 -12.66
C ILE A 72 2.15 -10.48 -12.89
N LYS A 73 3.09 -10.96 -12.05
CA LYS A 73 3.62 -12.33 -12.18
C LYS A 73 2.55 -13.41 -12.10
N ARG A 74 1.55 -13.24 -11.22
CA ARG A 74 0.41 -14.17 -11.14
C ARG A 74 -0.47 -14.14 -12.37
N LEU A 75 -0.64 -12.98 -13.00
CA LEU A 75 -1.41 -12.85 -14.24
C LEU A 75 -0.65 -13.44 -15.42
N GLU A 76 0.65 -13.17 -15.55
CA GLU A 76 1.53 -13.75 -16.57
C GLU A 76 1.48 -15.28 -16.53
N ALA A 77 1.64 -15.89 -15.34
CA ALA A 77 1.57 -17.34 -15.17
C ALA A 77 0.20 -17.93 -15.57
N LYS A 78 -0.90 -17.21 -15.29
CA LYS A 78 -2.25 -17.64 -15.69
C LYS A 78 -2.46 -17.56 -17.20
N VAL A 79 -1.89 -16.55 -17.86
CA VAL A 79 -1.96 -16.43 -19.31
C VAL A 79 -1.19 -17.58 -19.95
N GLU A 80 0.02 -17.87 -19.47
CA GLU A 80 0.83 -19.01 -19.95
C GLU A 80 0.11 -20.36 -19.80
N GLU A 81 -0.59 -20.57 -18.67
CA GLU A 81 -1.41 -21.77 -18.44
C GLU A 81 -2.61 -21.88 -19.41
N LEU A 82 -3.24 -20.77 -19.77
CA LEU A 82 -4.39 -20.75 -20.69
C LEU A 82 -4.00 -20.86 -22.17
N GLU A 83 -2.77 -20.48 -22.51
CA GLU A 83 -2.23 -20.56 -23.87
C GLU A 83 -1.59 -21.93 -24.19
N SER A 84 -1.39 -22.79 -23.18
CA SER A 84 -0.83 -24.15 -23.29
C SER A 84 -1.88 -25.20 -23.61
#